data_AF-A0A938P526-F1
#
_entry.id   AF-A0A938P526-F1
#
_cell.length_a   1.000
_cell.length_b   1.000
_cell.length_c   1.000
_cell.angle_alpha   90.00
_cell.angle_beta   90.00
_cell.angle_gamma   90.00
#
_symmetry.space_group_name_H-M   'P 1'
#
loop_
_entity.id
_entity.type
_entity.pdbx_description
1 polymer ?
#
loop_
_entity_poly.entity_id
_entity_poly.type
_entity_poly.pdbx_seq_one_letter_code
_entity_poly.pdbx_strand_id
1 'polypeptide(L)'
;LFRAAARMGAIAAGADTGLTDRLGDFGSHLGVAFQIIDDILDAPDGRPGKPNELSCLHTLTPDQARAQAASLTAAACACLRDLPGPVEPLDALARDMLGRLF
;
A
#
# COMPACT_ATOMS: atom_id res chain seq x y z
N LEU A 1 -10.54 1.29 -2.52
CA LEU A 1 -11.00 1.95 -1.27
C LEU A 1 -9.93 2.86 -0.65
N PHE A 2 -8.69 2.40 -0.48
CA PHE A 2 -7.59 3.19 0.10
C PHE A 2 -7.40 4.60 -0.52
N ARG A 3 -7.32 4.72 -1.85
CA ARG A 3 -7.27 6.02 -2.54
C ARG A 3 -8.40 6.97 -2.13
N ALA A 4 -9.64 6.46 -2.11
CA ALA A 4 -10.79 7.26 -1.76
C ALA A 4 -10.73 7.71 -0.30
N ALA A 5 -10.38 6.81 0.63
CA ALA A 5 -10.21 7.14 2.05
C ALA A 5 -9.16 8.22 2.29
N ALA A 6 -7.99 8.10 1.64
CA ALA A 6 -6.92 9.09 1.76
C ALA A 6 -7.33 10.47 1.21
N ARG A 7 -8.01 10.50 0.05
CA ARG A 7 -8.56 11.76 -0.50
C ARG A 7 -9.63 12.37 0.41
N MET A 8 -10.53 11.54 0.97
CA MET A 8 -11.55 12.02 1.90
C MET A 8 -10.94 12.64 3.16
N GLY A 9 -9.88 12.04 3.71
CA GLY A 9 -9.13 12.62 4.83
C GLY A 9 -8.51 13.98 4.48
N ALA A 10 -7.90 14.09 3.29
CA ALA A 10 -7.35 15.35 2.80
C ALA A 10 -8.42 16.45 2.66
N ILE A 11 -9.55 16.12 2.02
CA ILE A 11 -10.68 17.03 1.83
C ILE A 11 -11.26 17.48 3.17
N ALA A 12 -11.45 16.55 4.11
CA ALA A 12 -11.96 16.85 5.45
C ALA A 12 -11.02 17.78 6.24
N ALA A 13 -9.70 17.70 5.98
CA ALA A 13 -8.70 18.58 6.56
C ALA A 13 -8.57 19.94 5.84
N GLY A 14 -9.36 20.19 4.77
CA GLY A 14 -9.30 21.42 4.00
C GLY A 14 -8.07 21.53 3.08
N ALA A 15 -7.46 20.40 2.70
CA ALA A 15 -6.35 20.37 1.77
C ALA A 15 -6.77 20.85 0.37
N ASP A 16 -5.84 21.47 -0.35
CA ASP A 16 -6.06 21.82 -1.75
C ASP A 16 -6.11 20.57 -2.65
N THR A 17 -6.39 20.77 -3.94
CA THR A 17 -6.49 19.68 -4.91
C THR A 17 -5.17 18.96 -5.11
N GLY A 18 -4.03 19.67 -5.06
CA GLY A 18 -2.70 19.08 -5.23
C GLY A 18 -2.34 18.13 -4.08
N LEU A 19 -2.55 18.58 -2.84
CA LEU A 19 -2.36 17.75 -1.65
C LEU A 19 -3.35 16.58 -1.61
N THR A 20 -4.60 16.82 -1.97
CA THR A 20 -5.63 15.78 -2.06
C THR A 20 -5.24 14.68 -3.04
N ASP A 21 -4.77 15.04 -4.23
CA ASP A 21 -4.39 14.06 -5.25
C ASP A 21 -3.10 13.33 -4.85
N ARG A 22 -2.12 14.02 -4.24
CA ARG A 22 -0.92 13.36 -3.68
C ARG A 22 -1.26 12.34 -2.59
N LEU A 23 -2.19 12.64 -1.69
CA LEU A 23 -2.69 11.69 -0.70
C LEU A 23 -3.51 10.57 -1.36
N GLY A 24 -4.19 10.86 -2.46
CA GLY A 24 -4.81 9.84 -3.30
C GLY A 24 -3.78 8.87 -3.88
N ASP A 25 -2.64 9.36 -4.37
CA ASP A 25 -1.56 8.53 -4.91
C ASP A 25 -0.92 7.69 -3.82
N PHE A 26 -0.68 8.26 -2.63
CA PHE A 26 -0.30 7.50 -1.43
C PHE A 26 -1.26 6.33 -1.18
N GLY A 27 -2.57 6.61 -1.10
CA GLY A 27 -3.58 5.58 -0.86
C GLY A 27 -3.67 4.55 -2.00
N SER A 28 -3.31 4.93 -3.23
CA SER A 28 -3.31 4.01 -4.37
C SER A 28 -2.16 3.01 -4.28
N HIS A 29 -0.93 3.50 -4.06
CA HIS A 29 0.24 2.65 -3.86
C HIS A 29 0.09 1.75 -2.63
N LEU A 30 -0.35 2.33 -1.50
CA LEU A 30 -0.58 1.57 -0.27
C LEU A 30 -1.63 0.47 -0.46
N GLY A 31 -2.72 0.77 -1.17
CA GLY A 31 -3.78 -0.21 -1.41
C GLY A 31 -3.36 -1.39 -2.26
N VAL A 32 -2.50 -1.18 -3.26
CA VAL A 32 -1.95 -2.29 -4.06
C VAL A 32 -0.93 -3.08 -3.24
N ALA A 33 -0.07 -2.40 -2.48
CA ALA A 33 0.87 -3.07 -1.57
C ALA A 33 0.13 -3.95 -0.54
N PHE A 34 -0.98 -3.44 0.03
CA PHE A 34 -1.84 -4.18 0.95
C PHE A 34 -2.31 -5.51 0.35
N GLN A 35 -2.84 -5.49 -0.87
CA GLN A 35 -3.36 -6.71 -1.51
C GLN A 35 -2.25 -7.74 -1.76
N ILE A 36 -1.07 -7.29 -2.20
CA ILE A 36 0.07 -8.20 -2.41
C ILE A 36 0.54 -8.81 -1.08
N ILE A 37 0.61 -8.00 -0.02
CA ILE A 37 0.97 -8.49 1.33
C ILE A 37 -0.06 -9.50 1.82
N ASP A 38 -1.35 -9.22 1.64
CA ASP A 38 -2.44 -10.13 2.02
C ASP A 38 -2.37 -11.45 1.27
N ASP A 39 -2.17 -11.41 -0.05
CA ASP A 39 -1.99 -12.60 -0.90
C ASP A 39 -0.80 -13.46 -0.45
N ILE A 40 0.31 -12.85 0.00
CA ILE A 40 1.48 -13.58 0.52
C ILE A 40 1.17 -14.19 1.89
N LEU A 41 0.47 -13.47 2.76
CA LEU A 41 0.16 -13.94 4.12
C LEU A 41 -0.92 -15.04 4.13
N ASP A 42 -1.85 -15.02 3.18
CA ASP A 42 -2.89 -16.03 3.02
C ASP A 42 -2.42 -17.26 2.21
N ALA A 43 -1.17 -17.25 1.72
CA ALA A 43 -0.60 -18.31 0.89
C ALA A 43 0.17 -19.37 1.72
N PRO A 44 -0.40 -20.57 1.96
CA PRO A 44 0.37 -21.68 2.51
C PRO A 44 1.47 -22.09 1.52
N ASP A 45 2.70 -22.18 2.01
CA ASP A 45 3.89 -22.56 1.25
C ASP A 45 4.13 -21.72 -0.03
N GLY A 46 3.70 -20.46 -0.03
CA GLY A 46 3.89 -19.55 -1.16
C GLY A 46 3.04 -19.87 -2.39
N ARG A 47 1.92 -20.60 -2.19
CA ARG A 47 0.93 -20.90 -3.23
C ARG A 47 -0.40 -20.23 -2.89
N PRO A 48 -1.20 -19.85 -3.90
CA PRO A 48 -2.54 -19.27 -3.67
C PRO A 48 -3.35 -20.11 -2.68
N GLY A 49 -3.78 -19.50 -1.57
CA GLY A 49 -4.43 -20.22 -0.46
C GLY A 49 -5.83 -20.72 -0.75
N LYS A 50 -6.55 -20.08 -1.68
CA LYS A 50 -7.92 -20.46 -2.05
C LYS A 50 -8.02 -20.78 -3.55
N PRO A 51 -8.56 -21.95 -3.94
CA PRO A 51 -8.56 -22.42 -5.34
C PRO A 51 -9.36 -21.56 -6.33
N ASN A 52 -10.24 -20.68 -5.86
CA ASN A 52 -11.07 -19.82 -6.71
C ASN A 52 -10.79 -18.32 -6.52
N GLU A 53 -9.70 -17.97 -5.85
CA GLU A 53 -9.32 -16.58 -5.58
C GLU A 53 -8.15 -16.20 -6.48
N LEU A 54 -8.31 -15.09 -7.21
CA LEU A 54 -7.19 -14.54 -7.97
C LEU A 54 -6.18 -13.94 -7.00
N SER A 55 -4.95 -14.42 -7.09
CA SER A 55 -3.81 -13.99 -6.28
C SER A 55 -2.64 -13.61 -7.17
N CYS A 56 -1.85 -12.61 -6.77
CA CYS A 56 -0.61 -12.24 -7.46
C CYS A 56 0.38 -13.40 -7.56
N LEU A 57 0.31 -14.39 -6.68
CA LEU A 57 1.17 -15.57 -6.70
C LEU A 57 0.87 -16.56 -7.83
N HIS A 58 -0.20 -16.34 -8.61
CA HIS A 58 -0.40 -17.06 -9.87
C HIS A 58 0.55 -16.60 -10.98
N THR A 59 1.08 -15.38 -10.88
CA THR A 59 1.95 -14.77 -11.91
C THR A 59 3.32 -14.38 -11.40
N LEU A 60 3.48 -14.27 -10.08
CA LEU A 60 4.71 -13.89 -9.41
C LEU A 60 5.17 -15.00 -8.46
N THR A 61 6.49 -15.18 -8.37
CA THR A 61 7.08 -15.91 -7.25
C THR A 61 6.93 -15.12 -5.94
N PRO A 62 6.99 -15.76 -4.76
CA PRO A 62 6.93 -15.07 -3.48
C PRO A 62 7.95 -13.92 -3.35
N ASP A 63 9.18 -14.11 -3.86
CA ASP A 63 10.22 -13.07 -3.78
C ASP A 63 9.94 -11.89 -4.72
N GLN A 64 9.40 -12.14 -5.91
CA GLN A 64 8.94 -11.07 -6.79
C GLN A 64 7.78 -10.28 -6.18
N ALA A 65 6.82 -10.97 -5.54
CA ALA A 65 5.72 -10.34 -4.85
C ALA A 65 6.21 -9.48 -3.66
N ARG A 66 7.15 -9.98 -2.85
CA ARG A 66 7.81 -9.21 -1.78
C ARG A 66 8.51 -7.96 -2.32
N ALA A 67 9.28 -8.10 -3.41
CA ALA A 67 9.99 -6.98 -4.03
C ALA A 67 9.00 -5.91 -4.56
N GLN A 68 7.89 -6.35 -5.16
CA GLN A 68 6.85 -5.44 -5.64
C GLN A 68 6.12 -4.72 -4.50
N ALA A 69 5.78 -5.43 -3.42
CA ALA A 69 5.22 -4.82 -2.21
C ALA A 69 6.17 -3.77 -1.62
N ALA A 70 7.47 -4.05 -1.56
CA ALA A 70 8.47 -3.10 -1.09
C ALA A 70 8.56 -1.86 -2.00
N SER A 71 8.56 -2.04 -3.33
CA SER A 71 8.58 -0.92 -4.28
C SER A 71 7.34 -0.03 -4.18
N LEU A 72 6.16 -0.63 -4.03
CA LEU A 72 4.90 0.12 -3.88
C LEU A 72 4.86 0.85 -2.53
N THR A 73 5.35 0.22 -1.47
CA THR A 73 5.47 0.86 -0.15
C THR A 73 6.41 2.07 -0.22
N ALA A 74 7.55 1.94 -0.89
CA ALA A 74 8.47 3.05 -1.11
C ALA A 74 7.84 4.18 -1.93
N ALA A 75 7.06 3.84 -2.98
CA ALA A 75 6.32 4.82 -3.77
C ALA A 75 5.25 5.54 -2.94
N ALA A 76 4.54 4.82 -2.07
CA ALA A 76 3.59 5.41 -1.12
C ALA A 76 4.31 6.41 -0.20
N CYS A 77 5.39 6.01 0.47
CA CYS A 77 6.16 6.89 1.35
C CYS A 77 6.71 8.12 0.60
N ALA A 78 7.12 7.96 -0.66
CA ALA A 78 7.59 9.06 -1.49
C ALA A 78 6.50 10.13 -1.75
N CYS A 79 5.22 9.74 -1.82
CA CYS A 79 4.10 10.68 -1.94
C CYS A 79 3.97 11.58 -0.71
N LEU A 80 4.45 11.15 0.46
CA LEU A 80 4.36 11.87 1.73
C LEU A 80 5.47 12.91 1.96
N ARG A 81 6.56 12.86 1.19
CA ARG A 81 7.70 13.78 1.37
C ARG A 81 7.27 15.23 1.18
N ASP A 82 7.79 16.12 2.00
CA ASP A 82 7.55 17.57 1.92
C ASP A 82 6.06 17.97 2.04
N LEU A 83 5.19 17.07 2.51
CA LEU A 83 3.82 17.45 2.87
C LEU A 83 3.82 18.24 4.18
N PRO A 84 2.88 19.20 4.34
CA PRO A 84 2.74 19.92 5.60
C PRO A 84 2.18 19.01 6.70
N GLY A 85 2.68 19.19 7.93
CA GLY A 85 2.19 18.49 9.12
C GLY A 85 2.87 17.14 9.38
N PRO A 86 2.45 16.44 10.44
CA PRO A 86 3.06 15.18 10.85
C PRO A 86 2.64 14.04 9.90
N VAL A 87 3.56 13.64 9.02
CA VAL A 87 3.35 12.53 8.07
C VAL A 87 3.85 11.18 8.61
N GLU A 88 4.59 11.20 9.72
CA GLU A 88 5.20 10.03 10.34
C GLU A 88 4.19 8.90 10.60
N PRO A 89 2.95 9.14 11.04
CA PRO A 89 1.97 8.07 11.21
C PRO A 89 1.59 7.35 9.91
N LEU A 90 1.54 8.06 8.79
CA LEU A 90 1.21 7.48 7.49
C LEU A 90 2.40 6.71 6.88
N ASP A 91 3.62 7.23 7.06
CA ASP A 91 4.85 6.53 6.67
C ASP A 91 5.03 5.25 7.51
N ALA A 92 4.87 5.34 8.83
CA ALA A 92 4.91 4.19 9.74
C ALA A 92 3.87 3.12 9.35
N LEU A 93 2.61 3.52 9.10
CA LEU A 93 1.57 2.60 8.65
C LEU A 93 2.00 1.80 7.40
N ALA A 94 2.55 2.48 6.40
CA ALA A 94 2.99 1.83 5.16
C ALA A 94 4.16 0.86 5.41
N ARG A 95 5.14 1.24 6.23
CA ARG A 95 6.30 0.42 6.56
C ARG A 95 5.96 -0.77 7.45
N ASP A 96 5.13 -0.57 8.46
CA ASP A 96 4.70 -1.63 9.38
C ASP A 96 3.91 -2.70 8.63
N MET A 97 3.08 -2.30 7.66
CA MET A 97 2.40 -3.24 6.78
C MET A 97 3.38 -4.12 6.01
N LEU A 98 4.42 -3.53 5.39
CA LEU A 98 5.47 -4.29 4.70
C LEU A 98 6.26 -5.18 5.67
N GLY A 99 6.51 -4.69 6.89
CA GLY A 99 7.23 -5.41 7.95
C GLY A 99 6.58 -6.73 8.33
N ARG A 100 5.28 -6.91 8.08
CA ARG A 100 4.58 -8.19 8.31
C ARG A 100 5.10 -9.35 7.45
N LEU A 101 5.87 -9.07 6.40
CA LEU A 101 6.46 -10.09 5.53
C LEU A 101 7.80 -10.65 6.04
N PHE A 102 8.36 -10.10 7.12
CA PHE A 102 9.72 -10.40 7.61
C PHE A 102 9.77 -10.68 9.12
#